data_AF-A0A6A7C590-F1
#
_entry.id   AF-A0A6A7C590-F1
#
_cell.length_a   1.000
_cell.length_b   1.000
_cell.length_c   1.000
_cell.angle_alpha   90.00
_cell.angle_beta   90.00
_cell.angle_gamma   90.00
#
_symmetry.space_group_name_H-M   'P 1'
#
loop_
_entity.id
_entity.type
_entity.pdbx_description
1 polymer ?
#
loop_
_entity_poly.entity_id
_entity_poly.type
_entity_poly.pdbx_seq_one_letter_code
_entity_poly.pdbx_strand_id
1 'polypeptide(L)'
;MIRLLRLRLAAHHGQSNPAPTTIFQRSKRTLAPKSPTRASLPPKPTPYDQTILTHGLQALHRSGDLRIPNSEAFGFITSFQNLLRDLLSLCKLLLGSGEGYRLIGRQLLYTLSNAGYVEATMHILHNALVATRTQPNVLHTPDLLRARQHLRSVAGTATHPRAMVLDGKIAHRLGDHSAAIKRWTDAAKLIVHNPALRPRDNAELSSPWIELTLLHYERYLASRREADAALAREACQLGCRADDPTSYFHMAYLFPEYNSDGTQRITASWVYNLTKAAASGHVKAAYLLGKWYAESGWPYVEDEPPPGAKPSPFDTYPATDTGRGEGDGSHQDMNSKGGRAGKEEYTIFRSAIFPSTPQGRWTVGMKWLDVPVRYTYAPAHLLAAKMLLAKTLWGEAYAPEEAIRLAPGRYRFASEGDSLEGRARERTQPREDVPNPGYDEDKAKKHLTQLAFAIKAHKLRSQLVRFHEKRGLVPEECVSEVLVLGDGKLGPVGEEVGLSAIPPWIRKWWRFEDVREMWEGEVGELEREAIALLEEYGWEVRDGDGGLVFRPGISRIF
;
A
#
# COMPACT_ATOMS: atom_id res chain seq x y z
N MET A 1 12.18 -45.18 45.74
CA MET A 1 11.61 -46.03 44.68
C MET A 1 11.48 -45.14 43.44
N ILE A 2 12.49 -45.12 42.57
CA ILE A 2 12.66 -46.16 41.55
C ILE A 2 11.64 -45.87 40.46
N ARG A 3 12.15 -45.38 39.34
CA ARG A 3 12.15 -46.18 38.12
C ARG A 3 10.71 -46.56 37.76
N LEU A 4 10.19 -45.92 36.73
CA LEU A 4 10.51 -46.45 35.42
C LEU A 4 10.79 -45.25 34.51
N LEU A 5 12.07 -45.06 34.19
CA LEU A 5 12.74 -45.70 33.06
C LEU A 5 12.18 -45.11 31.76
N ARG A 6 12.87 -44.15 31.15
CA ARG A 6 14.16 -44.28 30.44
C ARG A 6 13.96 -44.66 28.97
N LEU A 7 14.69 -43.89 28.16
CA LEU A 7 15.50 -44.33 27.02
C LEU A 7 14.74 -44.68 25.74
N ARG A 8 14.95 -43.86 24.71
CA ARG A 8 15.99 -43.96 23.65
C ARG A 8 15.74 -42.82 22.65
N LEU A 9 16.65 -42.15 21.95
CA LEU A 9 18.12 -42.08 21.77
C LEU A 9 18.25 -40.84 20.83
N ALA A 10 18.79 -39.69 21.22
CA ALA A 10 20.21 -39.30 21.15
C ALA A 10 20.98 -39.74 19.89
N ALA A 11 21.36 -38.75 19.05
CA ALA A 11 22.63 -38.54 18.33
C ALA A 11 22.35 -37.67 17.08
N HIS A 12 23.06 -36.61 16.70
CA HIS A 12 24.47 -36.28 16.88
C HIS A 12 24.70 -34.74 16.94
N HIS A 13 25.79 -34.38 17.62
CA HIS A 13 26.52 -33.10 17.72
C HIS A 13 26.50 -32.19 16.47
N GLY A 14 26.65 -30.86 16.55
CA GLY A 14 27.21 -29.98 17.57
C GLY A 14 28.15 -28.97 16.90
N GLN A 15 28.41 -27.84 17.59
CA GLN A 15 29.32 -26.72 17.21
C GLN A 15 28.75 -25.78 16.13
N SER A 16 28.94 -24.45 16.15
CA SER A 16 29.47 -23.47 17.09
C SER A 16 29.26 -22.11 16.40
N ASN A 17 28.80 -21.07 17.11
CA ASN A 17 28.83 -19.69 16.60
C ASN A 17 30.28 -19.24 16.33
N PRO A 18 30.48 -18.36 15.34
CA PRO A 18 30.67 -16.97 15.70
C PRO A 18 29.97 -15.97 14.75
N ALA A 19 29.52 -14.84 15.32
CA ALA A 19 29.27 -13.60 14.61
C ALA A 19 30.56 -12.73 14.63
N PRO A 20 30.60 -11.53 14.03
CA PRO A 20 30.09 -11.07 12.74
C PRO A 20 31.22 -10.43 11.89
N THR A 21 31.06 -10.27 10.58
CA THR A 21 31.93 -9.35 9.81
C THR A 21 31.21 -8.73 8.61
N THR A 22 31.06 -7.42 8.69
CA THR A 22 30.88 -6.47 7.58
C THR A 22 31.98 -6.65 6.54
N ILE A 23 31.67 -6.66 5.23
CA ILE A 23 32.52 -6.06 4.18
C ILE A 23 31.68 -5.86 2.90
N PHE A 24 31.62 -4.60 2.50
CA PHE A 24 31.29 -4.09 1.17
C PHE A 24 32.37 -4.56 0.18
N GLN A 25 32.03 -5.26 -0.91
CA GLN A 25 32.84 -5.18 -2.14
C GLN A 25 31.99 -5.19 -3.42
N ARG A 26 32.06 -4.05 -4.10
CA ARG A 26 31.71 -3.84 -5.51
C ARG A 26 32.57 -4.74 -6.40
N SER A 27 31.93 -5.52 -7.27
CA SER A 27 32.58 -6.02 -8.49
C SER A 27 32.03 -5.27 -9.70
N LYS A 28 32.86 -4.36 -10.23
CA LYS A 28 32.68 -3.77 -11.56
C LYS A 28 33.02 -4.85 -12.59
N ARG A 29 32.06 -5.22 -13.44
CA ARG A 29 32.35 -5.85 -14.74
C ARG A 29 31.92 -4.90 -15.85
N THR A 30 32.92 -4.32 -16.49
CA THR A 30 32.85 -3.62 -17.77
C THR A 30 32.63 -4.65 -18.88
N LEU A 31 31.55 -4.50 -19.65
CA LEU A 31 31.39 -5.14 -20.96
C LEU A 31 31.13 -4.04 -21.99
N ALA A 32 31.98 -4.03 -23.02
CA ALA A 32 31.95 -3.12 -24.16
C ALA A 32 30.68 -3.30 -25.01
N PRO A 33 30.23 -2.27 -25.76
CA PRO A 33 29.00 -2.33 -26.53
C PRO A 33 29.18 -3.16 -27.81
N LYS A 34 28.27 -4.12 -28.03
CA LYS A 34 28.05 -4.75 -29.34
C LYS A 34 26.99 -3.94 -30.10
N SER A 35 27.30 -3.66 -31.37
CA SER A 35 26.47 -2.97 -32.35
C SER A 35 25.16 -3.72 -32.68
N PRO A 36 24.10 -3.00 -33.15
CA PRO A 36 22.77 -3.57 -33.27
C PRO A 36 22.66 -4.46 -34.51
N THR A 37 22.28 -5.72 -34.30
CA THR A 37 21.93 -6.64 -35.38
C THR A 37 20.42 -6.54 -35.67
N ARG A 38 20.13 -6.40 -36.96
CA ARG A 38 18.83 -6.32 -37.63
C ARG A 38 17.77 -7.26 -37.02
N ALA A 39 16.59 -6.72 -36.70
CA ALA A 39 15.45 -7.49 -36.18
C ALA A 39 15.04 -8.61 -37.14
N SER A 40 15.24 -9.87 -36.72
CA SER A 40 14.65 -11.04 -37.36
C SER A 40 13.21 -11.22 -36.89
N LEU A 41 12.31 -11.56 -37.81
CA LEU A 41 10.93 -11.96 -37.53
C LEU A 41 10.88 -13.03 -36.42
N PRO A 42 9.82 -13.05 -35.58
CA PRO A 42 9.69 -14.04 -34.53
C PRO A 42 9.66 -15.46 -35.13
N PRO A 43 10.32 -16.45 -34.48
CA PRO A 43 10.31 -17.82 -34.94
C PRO A 43 8.88 -18.36 -34.95
N LYS A 44 8.53 -19.10 -36.01
CA LYS A 44 7.28 -19.85 -36.08
C LYS A 44 7.20 -20.82 -34.89
N PRO A 45 6.00 -21.02 -34.30
CA PRO A 45 5.83 -21.95 -33.19
C PRO A 45 6.36 -23.32 -33.57
N THR A 46 7.08 -23.94 -32.64
CA THR A 46 7.67 -25.25 -32.89
C THR A 46 6.57 -26.31 -32.95
N PRO A 47 6.79 -27.46 -33.61
CA PRO A 47 5.85 -28.57 -33.59
C PRO A 47 5.49 -29.03 -32.16
N TYR A 48 6.40 -28.81 -31.20
CA TYR A 48 6.19 -29.09 -29.79
C TYR A 48 5.12 -28.19 -29.15
N ASP A 49 5.12 -26.89 -29.48
CA ASP A 49 4.12 -25.91 -28.99
C ASP A 49 2.71 -26.22 -29.54
N GLN A 50 2.62 -26.68 -30.79
CA GLN A 50 1.38 -27.14 -31.40
C GLN A 50 0.88 -28.45 -30.78
N THR A 51 1.79 -29.34 -30.40
CA THR A 51 1.45 -30.63 -29.75
C THR A 51 0.87 -30.40 -28.35
N ILE A 52 1.44 -29.49 -27.55
CA ILE A 52 0.90 -29.13 -26.22
C ILE A 52 -0.51 -28.53 -26.34
N LEU A 53 -0.74 -27.63 -27.30
CA LEU A 53 -2.06 -27.06 -27.56
C LEU A 53 -3.09 -28.13 -27.96
N THR A 54 -2.69 -29.07 -28.82
CA THR A 54 -3.60 -30.12 -29.32
C THR A 54 -3.93 -31.15 -28.23
N HIS A 55 -2.93 -31.57 -27.44
CA HIS A 55 -3.14 -32.49 -26.32
C HIS A 55 -3.91 -31.85 -25.16
N GLY A 56 -3.68 -30.57 -24.87
CA GLY A 56 -4.45 -29.82 -23.86
C GLY A 56 -5.93 -29.70 -24.22
N LEU A 57 -6.23 -29.40 -25.50
CA LEU A 57 -7.61 -29.32 -26.00
C LEU A 57 -8.31 -30.69 -26.03
N GLN A 58 -7.59 -31.76 -26.39
CA GLN A 58 -8.13 -33.13 -26.35
C GLN A 58 -8.36 -33.64 -24.92
N ALA A 59 -7.51 -33.27 -23.95
CA ALA A 59 -7.70 -33.61 -22.54
C ALA A 59 -8.93 -32.91 -21.95
N LEU A 60 -9.16 -31.64 -22.29
CA LEU A 60 -10.37 -30.89 -21.94
C LEU A 60 -11.64 -31.56 -22.48
N HIS A 61 -11.62 -32.03 -23.73
CA HIS A 61 -12.75 -32.73 -24.34
C HIS A 61 -13.04 -34.12 -23.71
N ARG A 62 -12.03 -34.80 -23.17
CA ARG A 62 -12.19 -36.14 -22.55
C ARG A 62 -12.58 -36.09 -21.07
N SER A 63 -12.38 -34.96 -20.40
CA SER A 63 -12.64 -34.80 -18.96
C SER A 63 -14.13 -34.78 -18.58
N GLY A 64 -15.05 -34.74 -19.55
CA GLY A 64 -16.49 -34.73 -19.31
C GLY A 64 -17.10 -36.05 -18.82
N ASP A 65 -16.41 -37.20 -18.94
CA ASP A 65 -17.07 -38.53 -18.85
C ASP A 65 -16.31 -39.64 -18.08
N LEU A 66 -15.33 -39.32 -17.23
CA LEU A 66 -14.49 -40.37 -16.60
C LEU A 66 -14.76 -40.62 -15.10
N ARG A 67 -15.22 -41.83 -14.77
CA ARG A 67 -15.17 -42.43 -13.43
C ARG A 67 -13.76 -43.02 -13.20
N ILE A 68 -12.93 -42.35 -12.41
CA ILE A 68 -11.55 -42.76 -12.08
C ILE A 68 -11.51 -43.31 -10.64
N PRO A 69 -10.83 -44.44 -10.36
CA PRO A 69 -10.66 -44.95 -9.00
C PRO A 69 -9.87 -44.00 -8.06
N ASN A 70 -10.24 -43.97 -6.79
CA ASN A 70 -9.93 -42.91 -5.82
C ASN A 70 -8.44 -42.56 -5.61
N SER A 71 -7.49 -43.48 -5.80
CA SER A 71 -6.05 -43.21 -5.61
C SER A 71 -5.36 -42.60 -6.84
N GLU A 72 -5.80 -42.98 -8.06
CA GLU A 72 -5.32 -42.40 -9.32
C GLU A 72 -6.02 -41.07 -9.64
N ALA A 73 -7.24 -40.90 -9.14
CA ALA A 73 -7.99 -39.65 -9.23
C ALA A 73 -7.22 -38.48 -8.61
N PHE A 74 -6.52 -38.67 -7.49
CA PHE A 74 -5.77 -37.59 -6.84
C PHE A 74 -4.56 -37.13 -7.67
N GLY A 75 -3.81 -38.08 -8.26
CA GLY A 75 -2.70 -37.78 -9.17
C GLY A 75 -3.16 -37.14 -10.49
N PHE A 76 -4.30 -37.57 -11.01
CA PHE A 76 -4.92 -36.96 -12.19
C PHE A 76 -5.45 -35.55 -11.90
N ILE A 77 -6.15 -35.34 -10.78
CA ILE A 77 -6.69 -34.04 -10.36
C ILE A 77 -5.56 -33.03 -10.15
N THR A 78 -4.48 -33.41 -9.46
CA THR A 78 -3.33 -32.53 -9.24
C THR A 78 -2.60 -32.21 -10.54
N SER A 79 -2.38 -33.20 -11.41
CA SER A 79 -1.77 -32.97 -12.74
C SER A 79 -2.64 -32.08 -13.63
N PHE A 80 -3.96 -32.27 -13.59
CA PHE A 80 -4.92 -31.45 -14.31
C PHE A 80 -4.99 -30.01 -13.78
N GLN A 81 -4.96 -29.82 -12.46
CA GLN A 81 -4.90 -28.48 -11.85
C GLN A 81 -3.61 -27.73 -12.21
N ASN A 82 -2.47 -28.43 -12.26
CA ASN A 82 -1.21 -27.85 -12.72
C ASN A 82 -1.29 -27.44 -14.19
N LEU A 83 -1.86 -28.30 -15.05
CA LEU A 83 -2.10 -27.97 -16.46
C LEU A 83 -2.97 -26.72 -16.62
N LEU A 84 -4.08 -26.59 -15.87
CA LEU A 84 -4.94 -25.42 -15.93
C LEU A 84 -4.23 -24.14 -15.45
N ARG A 85 -3.34 -24.25 -14.44
CA ARG A 85 -2.50 -23.14 -13.98
C ARG A 85 -1.48 -22.71 -15.03
N ASP A 86 -0.86 -23.67 -15.72
CA ASP A 86 0.10 -23.41 -16.79
C ASP A 86 -0.59 -22.74 -17.99
N LEU A 87 -1.78 -23.24 -18.36
CA LEU A 87 -2.60 -22.64 -19.42
C LEU A 87 -3.03 -21.20 -19.07
N LEU A 88 -3.40 -20.93 -17.81
CA LEU A 88 -3.69 -19.56 -17.37
C LEU A 88 -2.45 -18.65 -17.43
N SER A 89 -1.27 -19.19 -17.09
CA SER A 89 -0.02 -18.45 -17.17
C SER A 89 0.32 -18.11 -18.63
N LEU A 90 0.09 -19.05 -19.54
CA LEU A 90 0.20 -18.83 -20.98
C LEU A 90 -0.82 -17.79 -21.47
N CYS A 91 -2.08 -17.82 -21.03
CA CYS A 91 -3.07 -16.78 -21.34
C CYS A 91 -2.54 -15.39 -20.98
N LYS A 92 -2.02 -15.22 -19.76
CA LYS A 92 -1.50 -13.93 -19.28
C LYS A 92 -0.33 -13.44 -20.13
N LEU A 93 0.57 -14.34 -20.53
CA LEU A 93 1.68 -14.02 -21.42
C LEU A 93 1.20 -13.59 -22.82
N LEU A 94 0.23 -14.31 -23.38
CA LEU A 94 -0.35 -14.00 -24.69
C LEU A 94 -1.15 -12.68 -24.68
N LEU A 95 -1.85 -12.37 -23.59
CA LEU A 95 -2.54 -11.09 -23.40
C LEU A 95 -1.57 -9.91 -23.35
N GLY A 96 -0.35 -10.10 -22.84
CA GLY A 96 0.72 -9.10 -22.86
C GLY A 96 1.49 -9.01 -24.18
N SER A 97 1.17 -9.83 -25.17
CA SER A 97 1.89 -9.93 -26.46
C SER A 97 1.26 -9.05 -27.55
N GLY A 98 1.74 -9.16 -28.80
CA GLY A 98 1.17 -8.46 -29.97
C GLY A 98 -0.29 -8.81 -30.25
N GLU A 99 -0.99 -7.98 -31.04
CA GLU A 99 -2.46 -8.03 -31.22
C GLU A 99 -3.02 -9.42 -31.58
N GLY A 100 -2.38 -10.13 -32.52
CA GLY A 100 -2.80 -11.49 -32.91
C GLY A 100 -2.72 -12.52 -31.77
N TYR A 101 -1.71 -12.41 -30.90
CA TYR A 101 -1.56 -13.29 -29.74
C TYR A 101 -2.56 -12.94 -28.63
N ARG A 102 -2.98 -11.67 -28.50
CA ARG A 102 -4.00 -11.29 -27.51
C ARG A 102 -5.35 -11.91 -27.80
N LEU A 103 -5.74 -11.98 -29.08
CA LEU A 103 -6.98 -12.63 -29.47
C LEU A 103 -6.97 -14.10 -29.04
N ILE A 104 -5.87 -14.81 -29.31
CA ILE A 104 -5.68 -16.21 -28.89
C ILE A 104 -5.70 -16.33 -27.36
N GLY A 105 -4.98 -15.46 -26.65
CA GLY A 105 -4.96 -15.41 -25.19
C GLY A 105 -6.35 -15.23 -24.59
N ARG A 106 -7.15 -14.31 -25.16
CA ARG A 106 -8.55 -14.08 -24.78
C ARG A 106 -9.40 -15.31 -25.05
N GLN A 107 -9.35 -15.88 -26.25
CA GLN A 107 -10.11 -17.09 -26.59
C GLN A 107 -9.79 -18.26 -25.64
N LEU A 108 -8.51 -18.47 -25.32
CA LEU A 108 -8.09 -19.50 -24.37
C LEU A 108 -8.63 -19.22 -22.96
N LEU A 109 -8.59 -17.97 -22.51
CA LEU A 109 -9.11 -17.58 -21.20
C LEU A 109 -10.62 -17.84 -21.07
N TYR A 110 -11.40 -17.48 -22.10
CA TYR A 110 -12.84 -17.78 -22.15
C TYR A 110 -13.11 -19.28 -22.22
N THR A 111 -12.26 -20.04 -22.93
CA THR A 111 -12.35 -21.51 -23.00
C THR A 111 -12.12 -22.14 -21.62
N LEU A 112 -11.10 -21.71 -20.89
CA LEU A 112 -10.82 -22.16 -19.52
C LEU A 112 -11.98 -21.81 -18.57
N SER A 113 -12.53 -20.60 -18.67
CA SER A 113 -13.72 -20.20 -17.91
C SER A 113 -14.93 -21.09 -18.24
N ASN A 114 -15.15 -21.40 -19.52
CA ASN A 114 -16.23 -22.29 -19.95
C ASN A 114 -16.06 -23.73 -19.47
N ALA A 115 -14.82 -24.17 -19.25
CA ALA A 115 -14.46 -25.45 -18.65
C ALA A 115 -14.58 -25.47 -17.11
N GLY A 116 -15.06 -24.39 -16.48
CA GLY A 116 -15.27 -24.33 -15.03
C GLY A 116 -14.03 -23.91 -14.24
N TYR A 117 -12.96 -23.42 -14.88
CA TYR A 117 -11.78 -22.96 -14.16
C TYR A 117 -12.00 -21.58 -13.54
N VAL A 118 -12.17 -21.55 -12.22
CA VAL A 118 -12.57 -20.36 -11.45
C VAL A 118 -11.62 -19.18 -11.62
N GLU A 119 -10.30 -19.41 -11.60
CA GLU A 119 -9.31 -18.31 -11.74
C GLU A 119 -9.39 -17.63 -13.11
N ALA A 120 -9.71 -18.38 -14.18
CA ALA A 120 -9.93 -17.78 -15.50
C ALA A 120 -11.22 -16.92 -15.50
N THR A 121 -12.29 -17.41 -14.89
CA THR A 121 -13.54 -16.63 -14.72
C THR A 121 -13.30 -15.36 -13.92
N MET A 122 -12.57 -15.44 -12.80
CA MET A 122 -12.23 -14.27 -11.99
C MET A 122 -11.38 -13.27 -12.77
N HIS A 123 -10.43 -13.74 -13.58
CA HIS A 123 -9.60 -12.86 -14.41
C HIS A 123 -10.41 -12.11 -15.48
N ILE A 124 -11.32 -12.80 -16.19
CA ILE A 124 -12.19 -12.16 -17.19
C ILE A 124 -13.04 -11.08 -16.52
N LEU A 125 -13.68 -11.42 -15.40
CA LEU A 125 -14.63 -10.54 -14.74
C LEU A 125 -13.96 -9.40 -13.97
N HIS A 126 -12.75 -9.61 -13.43
CA HIS A 126 -11.97 -8.54 -12.82
C HIS A 126 -11.55 -7.51 -13.88
N ASN A 127 -11.06 -7.94 -15.04
CA ASN A 127 -10.74 -7.03 -16.14
C ASN A 127 -11.99 -6.28 -16.62
N ALA A 128 -13.12 -6.98 -16.75
CA ALA A 128 -14.40 -6.36 -17.09
C ALA A 128 -14.85 -5.33 -16.04
N LEU A 129 -14.62 -5.61 -14.75
CA LEU A 129 -14.91 -4.69 -13.66
C LEU A 129 -14.04 -3.42 -13.74
N VAL A 130 -12.73 -3.57 -13.96
CA VAL A 130 -11.80 -2.44 -14.17
C VAL A 130 -12.26 -1.60 -15.37
N ALA A 131 -12.59 -2.26 -16.48
CA ALA A 131 -13.11 -1.61 -17.68
C ALA A 131 -14.41 -0.83 -17.44
N THR A 132 -15.17 -1.10 -16.37
CA THR A 132 -16.37 -0.29 -16.09
C THR A 132 -16.10 1.16 -15.74
N ARG A 133 -14.85 1.51 -15.37
CA ARG A 133 -14.47 2.92 -15.14
C ARG A 133 -14.63 3.76 -16.41
N THR A 134 -14.33 3.16 -17.56
CA THR A 134 -14.39 3.80 -18.89
C THR A 134 -15.61 3.34 -19.69
N GLN A 135 -16.10 2.13 -19.46
CA GLN A 135 -17.28 1.55 -20.13
C GLN A 135 -18.31 1.05 -19.10
N PRO A 136 -19.20 1.93 -18.59
CA PRO A 136 -20.15 1.58 -17.53
C PRO A 136 -21.00 0.32 -17.83
N ASN A 137 -21.26 0.06 -19.11
CA ASN A 137 -22.13 -1.02 -19.56
C ASN A 137 -21.42 -2.37 -19.85
N VAL A 138 -20.09 -2.47 -19.68
CA VAL A 138 -19.34 -3.71 -20.00
C VAL A 138 -19.89 -4.93 -19.27
N LEU A 139 -20.25 -4.80 -18.01
CA LEU A 139 -20.79 -5.91 -17.21
C LEU A 139 -22.17 -6.42 -17.70
N HIS A 140 -22.85 -5.64 -18.55
CA HIS A 140 -24.12 -6.01 -19.19
C HIS A 140 -23.94 -6.72 -20.53
N THR A 141 -22.71 -6.83 -21.04
CA THR A 141 -22.45 -7.50 -22.32
C THR A 141 -22.83 -8.99 -22.27
N PRO A 142 -23.46 -9.52 -23.33
CA PRO A 142 -23.93 -10.91 -23.36
C PRO A 142 -22.77 -11.91 -23.20
N ASP A 143 -21.58 -11.56 -23.70
CA ASP A 143 -20.37 -12.39 -23.63
C ASP A 143 -19.93 -12.69 -22.19
N LEU A 144 -20.30 -11.84 -21.23
CA LEU A 144 -19.95 -12.01 -19.82
C LEU A 144 -21.01 -12.75 -19.02
N LEU A 145 -22.20 -12.99 -19.56
CA LEU A 145 -23.31 -13.60 -18.80
C LEU A 145 -22.93 -14.98 -18.26
N ARG A 146 -22.30 -15.83 -19.09
CA ARG A 146 -21.88 -17.18 -18.67
C ARG A 146 -20.80 -17.13 -17.59
N ALA A 147 -19.81 -16.25 -17.74
CA ALA A 147 -18.76 -16.05 -16.75
C ALA A 147 -19.35 -15.55 -15.42
N ARG A 148 -20.29 -14.60 -15.46
CA ARG A 148 -21.00 -14.09 -14.27
C ARG A 148 -21.84 -15.17 -13.58
N GLN A 149 -22.56 -15.98 -14.34
CA GLN A 149 -23.32 -17.12 -13.79
C GLN A 149 -22.39 -18.12 -13.09
N HIS A 150 -21.26 -18.44 -13.73
CA HIS A 150 -20.26 -19.33 -13.13
C HIS A 150 -19.67 -18.74 -11.84
N LEU A 151 -19.26 -17.46 -11.85
CA LEU A 151 -18.76 -16.78 -10.65
C LEU A 151 -19.79 -16.79 -9.52
N ARG A 152 -21.05 -16.46 -9.81
CA ARG A 152 -22.13 -16.43 -8.83
C ARG A 152 -22.40 -17.80 -8.22
N SER A 153 -22.32 -18.86 -9.03
CA SER A 153 -22.42 -20.25 -8.59
C SER A 153 -21.28 -20.59 -7.63
N VAL A 154 -20.03 -20.31 -8.02
CA VAL A 154 -18.84 -20.57 -7.18
C VAL A 154 -18.90 -19.76 -5.87
N ALA A 155 -19.21 -18.48 -5.94
CA ALA A 155 -19.41 -17.63 -4.76
C ALA A 155 -20.54 -18.14 -3.85
N GLY A 156 -21.56 -18.79 -4.41
CA GLY A 156 -22.66 -19.43 -3.68
C GLY A 156 -22.25 -20.65 -2.86
N THR A 157 -21.17 -21.33 -3.23
CA THR A 157 -20.68 -22.52 -2.49
C THR A 157 -20.02 -22.19 -1.15
N ALA A 158 -19.73 -20.91 -0.87
CA ALA A 158 -19.04 -20.43 0.33
C ALA A 158 -17.67 -21.09 0.59
N THR A 159 -17.00 -21.58 -0.47
CA THR A 159 -15.65 -22.20 -0.37
C THR A 159 -14.54 -21.29 -0.87
N HIS A 160 -14.87 -20.27 -1.67
CA HIS A 160 -13.89 -19.46 -2.40
C HIS A 160 -14.04 -17.97 -2.08
N PRO A 161 -13.36 -17.44 -1.04
CA PRO A 161 -13.59 -16.07 -0.57
C PRO A 161 -13.29 -15.01 -1.64
N ARG A 162 -12.26 -15.21 -2.46
CA ARG A 162 -11.93 -14.29 -3.58
C ARG A 162 -13.04 -14.17 -4.61
N ALA A 163 -13.74 -15.27 -4.91
CA ALA A 163 -14.85 -15.27 -5.85
C ALA A 163 -16.06 -14.54 -5.25
N MET A 164 -16.28 -14.70 -3.94
CA MET A 164 -17.30 -13.94 -3.21
C MET A 164 -16.99 -12.45 -3.19
N VAL A 165 -15.72 -12.06 -2.99
CA VAL A 165 -15.31 -10.66 -3.06
C VAL A 165 -15.56 -10.07 -4.44
N LEU A 166 -15.16 -10.77 -5.50
CA LEU A 166 -15.39 -10.31 -6.87
C LEU A 166 -16.89 -10.25 -7.23
N ASP A 167 -17.69 -11.25 -6.85
CA ASP A 167 -19.15 -11.22 -7.05
C ASP A 167 -19.78 -10.04 -6.31
N GLY A 168 -19.31 -9.73 -5.09
CA GLY A 168 -19.73 -8.55 -4.34
C GLY A 168 -19.34 -7.23 -5.02
N LYS A 169 -18.11 -7.11 -5.55
CA LYS A 169 -17.67 -5.93 -6.32
C LYS A 169 -18.52 -5.70 -7.57
N ILE A 170 -18.85 -6.78 -8.29
CA ILE A 170 -19.74 -6.73 -9.45
C ILE A 170 -21.16 -6.34 -9.04
N ALA A 171 -21.70 -6.93 -7.96
CA ALA A 171 -23.03 -6.59 -7.45
C ALA A 171 -23.10 -5.12 -7.05
N HIS A 172 -22.10 -4.61 -6.35
CA HIS A 172 -22.00 -3.21 -5.97
C HIS A 172 -21.97 -2.29 -7.20
N ARG A 173 -21.15 -2.62 -8.21
CA ARG A 173 -21.08 -1.84 -9.46
C ARG A 173 -22.39 -1.81 -10.24
N LEU A 174 -23.20 -2.85 -10.10
CA LEU A 174 -24.54 -2.95 -10.70
C LEU A 174 -25.66 -2.34 -9.81
N GLY A 175 -25.31 -1.72 -8.68
CA GLY A 175 -26.25 -1.06 -7.77
C GLY A 175 -26.90 -1.97 -6.73
N ASP A 176 -26.53 -3.25 -6.66
CA ASP A 176 -27.06 -4.19 -5.66
C ASP A 176 -26.16 -4.21 -4.41
N HIS A 177 -26.27 -3.15 -3.60
CA HIS A 177 -25.49 -2.98 -2.37
C HIS A 177 -25.79 -4.08 -1.33
N SER A 178 -27.03 -4.56 -1.26
CA SER A 178 -27.44 -5.58 -0.30
C SER A 178 -26.75 -6.92 -0.59
N ALA A 179 -26.71 -7.34 -1.86
CA ALA A 179 -25.96 -8.52 -2.25
C ALA A 179 -24.45 -8.33 -2.02
N ALA A 180 -23.90 -7.16 -2.35
CA ALA A 180 -22.48 -6.86 -2.13
C ALA A 180 -22.08 -7.02 -0.65
N ILE A 181 -22.80 -6.37 0.27
CA ILE A 181 -22.57 -6.45 1.72
C ILE A 181 -22.64 -7.91 2.18
N LYS A 182 -23.65 -8.66 1.76
CA LYS A 182 -23.80 -10.06 2.13
C LYS A 182 -22.59 -10.88 1.68
N ARG A 183 -22.19 -10.76 0.42
CA ARG A 183 -21.04 -11.51 -0.14
C ARG A 183 -19.74 -11.20 0.57
N TRP A 184 -19.45 -9.93 0.82
CA TRP A 184 -18.22 -9.54 1.51
C TRP A 184 -18.24 -9.94 2.98
N THR A 185 -19.39 -9.85 3.66
CA THR A 185 -19.54 -10.32 5.04
C THR A 185 -19.29 -11.82 5.16
N ASP A 186 -19.87 -12.61 4.26
CA ASP A 186 -19.68 -14.06 4.24
C ASP A 186 -18.22 -14.44 3.90
N ALA A 187 -17.59 -13.70 2.97
CA ALA A 187 -16.17 -13.88 2.65
C ALA A 187 -15.26 -13.53 3.84
N ALA A 188 -15.53 -12.44 4.55
CA ALA A 188 -14.78 -12.02 5.73
C ALA A 188 -14.88 -13.07 6.83
N LYS A 189 -16.09 -13.58 7.10
CA LYS A 189 -16.29 -14.69 8.06
C LYS A 189 -15.44 -15.90 7.68
N LEU A 190 -15.47 -16.32 6.42
CA LEU A 190 -14.70 -17.48 5.97
C LEU A 190 -13.18 -17.30 6.18
N ILE A 191 -12.64 -16.11 5.86
CA ILE A 191 -11.23 -15.79 6.05
C ILE A 191 -10.86 -15.73 7.54
N VAL A 192 -11.71 -15.14 8.39
CA VAL A 192 -11.47 -15.08 9.84
C VAL A 192 -11.41 -16.48 10.45
N HIS A 193 -12.26 -17.41 10.00
CA HIS A 193 -12.24 -18.80 10.47
C HIS A 193 -11.05 -19.59 9.91
N ASN A 194 -10.58 -19.26 8.71
CA ASN A 194 -9.45 -19.92 8.08
C ASN A 194 -8.52 -18.90 7.39
N PRO A 195 -7.55 -18.33 8.15
CA PRO A 195 -6.63 -17.33 7.63
C PRO A 195 -5.77 -17.81 6.45
N ALA A 196 -5.58 -19.13 6.28
CA ALA A 196 -4.85 -19.69 5.14
C ALA A 196 -5.54 -19.44 3.79
N LEU A 197 -6.84 -19.10 3.80
CA LEU A 197 -7.60 -18.74 2.61
C LEU A 197 -7.37 -17.31 2.13
N ARG A 198 -6.44 -16.57 2.74
CA ARG A 198 -6.02 -15.23 2.33
C ARG A 198 -4.66 -15.28 1.61
N PRO A 199 -4.59 -15.76 0.35
CA PRO A 199 -3.40 -15.51 -0.46
C PRO A 199 -3.33 -14.01 -0.73
N ARG A 200 -2.14 -13.40 -0.59
CA ARG A 200 -1.94 -12.03 -1.04
C ARG A 200 -2.13 -11.98 -2.56
N ASP A 201 -3.01 -11.12 -3.03
CA ASP A 201 -3.27 -10.94 -4.46
C ASP A 201 -3.32 -9.47 -4.87
N ASN A 202 -2.77 -9.17 -6.05
CA ASN A 202 -2.70 -7.80 -6.58
C ASN A 202 -4.07 -7.23 -6.96
N ALA A 203 -5.09 -8.08 -7.07
CA ALA A 203 -6.46 -7.68 -7.39
C ALA A 203 -7.29 -7.32 -6.15
N GLU A 204 -6.68 -7.36 -4.96
CA GLU A 204 -7.31 -7.08 -3.66
C GLU A 204 -8.60 -7.87 -3.42
N LEU A 205 -8.69 -9.11 -3.96
CA LEU A 205 -9.86 -9.98 -3.75
C LEU A 205 -9.76 -10.74 -2.42
N SER A 206 -8.65 -10.61 -1.72
CA SER A 206 -8.37 -11.22 -0.41
C SER A 206 -8.72 -10.32 0.79
N SER A 207 -9.22 -9.11 0.57
CA SER A 207 -9.51 -8.12 1.62
C SER A 207 -10.96 -7.61 1.59
N PRO A 208 -11.97 -8.46 1.87
CA PRO A 208 -13.40 -8.08 1.85
C PRO A 208 -13.74 -6.90 2.78
N TRP A 209 -13.02 -6.77 3.90
CA TRP A 209 -13.21 -5.70 4.87
C TRP A 209 -12.91 -4.31 4.31
N ILE A 210 -12.03 -4.18 3.31
CA ILE A 210 -11.75 -2.88 2.67
C ILE A 210 -13.03 -2.39 1.99
N GLU A 211 -13.64 -3.23 1.16
CA GLU A 211 -14.87 -2.92 0.44
C GLU A 211 -16.05 -2.66 1.38
N LEU A 212 -16.19 -3.47 2.45
CA LEU A 212 -17.19 -3.23 3.49
C LEU A 212 -16.98 -1.88 4.19
N THR A 213 -15.74 -1.56 4.55
CA THR A 213 -15.40 -0.30 5.22
C THR A 213 -15.80 0.88 4.35
N LEU A 214 -15.38 0.88 3.07
CA LEU A 214 -15.66 1.96 2.14
C LEU A 214 -17.15 2.10 1.86
N LEU A 215 -17.87 1.01 1.59
CA LEU A 215 -19.31 1.06 1.32
C LEU A 215 -20.11 1.57 2.53
N HIS A 216 -19.82 1.08 3.73
CA HIS A 216 -20.50 1.58 4.93
C HIS A 216 -20.13 3.04 5.24
N TYR A 217 -18.88 3.44 5.00
CA TYR A 217 -18.45 4.81 5.18
C TYR A 217 -19.10 5.78 4.18
N GLU A 218 -19.25 5.39 2.91
CA GLU A 218 -20.00 6.15 1.90
C GLU A 218 -21.46 6.34 2.33
N ARG A 219 -22.11 5.28 2.83
CA ARG A 219 -23.48 5.36 3.37
C ARG A 219 -23.56 6.28 4.59
N TYR A 220 -22.55 6.29 5.43
CA TYR A 220 -22.43 7.23 6.54
C TYR A 220 -22.28 8.67 6.03
N LEU A 221 -21.42 8.95 5.05
CA LEU A 221 -21.28 10.29 4.48
C LEU A 221 -22.58 10.80 3.87
N ALA A 222 -23.34 9.92 3.21
CA ALA A 222 -24.61 10.25 2.59
C ALA A 222 -25.76 10.45 3.59
N SER A 223 -25.84 9.64 4.64
CA SER A 223 -26.99 9.61 5.56
C SER A 223 -26.74 10.16 6.96
N ARG A 224 -25.48 10.31 7.35
CA ARG A 224 -25.00 10.69 8.70
C ARG A 224 -25.53 9.80 9.83
N ARG A 225 -25.87 8.54 9.51
CA ARG A 225 -26.32 7.56 10.51
C ARG A 225 -25.13 6.90 11.20
N GLU A 226 -25.02 7.07 12.51
CA GLU A 226 -23.95 6.49 13.33
C GLU A 226 -23.86 4.96 13.23
N ALA A 227 -24.98 4.28 12.96
CA ALA A 227 -24.98 2.84 12.72
C ALA A 227 -24.11 2.43 11.50
N ASP A 228 -24.11 3.22 10.43
CA ASP A 228 -23.26 2.95 9.25
C ASP A 228 -21.79 3.22 9.57
N ALA A 229 -21.48 4.26 10.35
CA ALA A 229 -20.11 4.53 10.82
C ALA A 229 -19.58 3.41 11.72
N ALA A 230 -20.41 2.87 12.62
CA ALA A 230 -20.06 1.76 13.48
C ALA A 230 -19.75 0.49 12.67
N LEU A 231 -20.57 0.17 11.67
CA LEU A 231 -20.33 -0.97 10.76
C LEU A 231 -19.06 -0.79 9.93
N ALA A 232 -18.80 0.43 9.44
CA ALA A 232 -17.57 0.75 8.71
C ALA A 232 -16.34 0.55 9.60
N ARG A 233 -16.39 1.02 10.85
CA ARG A 233 -15.31 0.87 11.83
C ARG A 233 -15.09 -0.60 12.20
N GLU A 234 -16.16 -1.37 12.42
CA GLU A 234 -16.08 -2.80 12.71
C GLU A 234 -15.42 -3.58 11.56
N ALA A 235 -15.85 -3.34 10.32
CA ALA A 235 -15.22 -3.94 9.15
C ALA A 235 -13.72 -3.59 9.07
N CYS A 236 -13.38 -2.33 9.30
CA CYS A 236 -11.99 -1.87 9.30
C CYS A 236 -11.16 -2.54 10.41
N GLN A 237 -11.73 -2.73 11.60
CA GLN A 237 -11.10 -3.47 12.71
C GLN A 237 -10.85 -4.95 12.37
N LEU A 238 -11.76 -5.60 11.64
CA LEU A 238 -11.54 -6.97 11.16
C LEU A 238 -10.30 -7.04 10.25
N GLY A 239 -10.15 -6.06 9.35
CA GLY A 239 -8.95 -5.94 8.51
C GLY A 239 -7.67 -5.70 9.31
N CYS A 240 -7.73 -4.83 10.32
CA CYS A 240 -6.60 -4.60 11.23
C CYS A 240 -6.20 -5.88 11.99
N ARG A 241 -7.16 -6.68 12.49
CA ARG A 241 -6.88 -7.97 13.14
C ARG A 241 -6.29 -8.99 12.16
N ALA A 242 -6.60 -8.87 10.89
CA ALA A 242 -6.00 -9.66 9.83
C ALA A 242 -4.60 -9.12 9.41
N ASP A 243 -4.06 -8.07 10.03
CA ASP A 243 -2.79 -7.43 9.64
C ASP A 243 -2.83 -6.91 8.19
N ASP A 244 -3.96 -6.30 7.79
CA ASP A 244 -4.13 -5.65 6.48
C ASP A 244 -3.64 -4.18 6.50
N PRO A 245 -2.62 -3.82 5.69
CA PRO A 245 -2.04 -2.48 5.70
C PRO A 245 -3.01 -1.35 5.37
N THR A 246 -3.90 -1.58 4.40
CA THR A 246 -4.89 -0.58 3.95
C THR A 246 -5.94 -0.36 5.03
N SER A 247 -6.33 -1.41 5.75
CA SER A 247 -7.26 -1.30 6.88
C SER A 247 -6.65 -0.49 8.02
N TYR A 248 -5.37 -0.68 8.35
CA TYR A 248 -4.69 0.19 9.30
C TYR A 248 -4.67 1.65 8.85
N PHE A 249 -4.39 1.91 7.57
CA PHE A 249 -4.47 3.28 7.03
C PHE A 249 -5.88 3.86 7.13
N HIS A 250 -6.91 3.11 6.73
CA HIS A 250 -8.31 3.53 6.83
C HIS A 250 -8.75 3.77 8.27
N MET A 251 -8.26 2.98 9.23
CA MET A 251 -8.55 3.21 10.65
C MET A 251 -8.10 4.59 11.10
N ALA A 252 -6.87 4.99 10.74
CA ALA A 252 -6.31 6.29 11.08
C ALA A 252 -6.91 7.45 10.25
N TYR A 253 -7.29 7.20 9.00
CA TYR A 253 -7.69 8.25 8.06
C TYR A 253 -9.20 8.51 8.01
N LEU A 254 -10.04 7.48 8.09
CA LEU A 254 -11.50 7.61 7.99
C LEU A 254 -12.18 7.83 9.34
N PHE A 255 -11.53 7.42 10.44
CA PHE A 255 -12.04 7.58 11.80
C PHE A 255 -11.12 8.44 12.68
N PRO A 256 -10.72 9.65 12.23
CA PRO A 256 -9.93 10.54 13.05
C PRO A 256 -10.74 11.00 14.27
N GLU A 257 -10.05 11.13 15.39
CA GLU A 257 -10.56 11.81 16.57
C GLU A 257 -10.26 13.31 16.43
N TYR A 258 -11.14 14.15 16.97
CA TYR A 258 -11.00 15.60 16.92
C TYR A 258 -11.07 16.19 18.31
N ASN A 259 -10.29 17.25 18.52
CA ASN A 259 -10.36 18.12 19.67
C ASN A 259 -11.61 19.01 19.61
N SER A 260 -11.95 19.67 20.71
CA SER A 260 -13.11 20.57 20.80
C SER A 260 -13.02 21.76 19.84
N ASP A 261 -11.82 22.13 19.39
CA ASP A 261 -11.56 23.19 18.42
C ASP A 261 -11.66 22.72 16.95
N GLY A 262 -11.97 21.44 16.72
CA GLY A 262 -12.06 20.83 15.40
C GLY A 262 -10.73 20.42 14.79
N THR A 263 -9.60 20.60 15.50
CA THR A 263 -8.30 20.06 15.07
C THR A 263 -8.27 18.55 15.25
N GLN A 264 -7.57 17.83 14.36
CA GLN A 264 -7.41 16.40 14.50
C GLN A 264 -6.56 16.09 15.73
N ARG A 265 -7.09 15.29 16.64
CA ARG A 265 -6.40 14.80 17.82
C ARG A 265 -5.46 13.68 17.42
N ILE A 266 -4.15 13.83 17.69
CA ILE A 266 -3.16 12.80 17.40
C ILE A 266 -3.07 11.83 18.59
N THR A 267 -3.74 10.69 18.46
CA THR A 267 -3.74 9.64 19.49
C THR A 267 -2.69 8.55 19.22
N ALA A 268 -2.37 7.78 20.25
CA ALA A 268 -1.50 6.61 20.16
C ALA A 268 -2.08 5.57 19.20
N SER A 269 -3.41 5.43 19.15
CA SER A 269 -4.10 4.59 18.14
C SER A 269 -3.83 5.07 16.72
N TRP A 270 -3.93 6.38 16.46
CA TRP A 270 -3.61 6.96 15.15
C TRP A 270 -2.16 6.65 14.74
N VAL A 271 -1.20 6.93 15.62
CA VAL A 271 0.23 6.69 15.33
C VAL A 271 0.50 5.19 15.11
N TYR A 272 -0.15 4.31 15.88
CA TYR A 272 0.03 2.85 15.78
C TYR A 272 -0.40 2.34 14.41
N ASN A 273 -1.64 2.64 14.04
CA ASN A 273 -2.25 2.20 12.79
C ASN A 273 -1.45 2.76 11.60
N LEU A 274 -1.09 4.04 11.65
CA LEU A 274 -0.37 4.68 10.57
C LEU A 274 1.06 4.13 10.43
N THR A 275 1.74 3.83 11.54
CA THR A 275 3.06 3.16 11.55
C THR A 275 2.98 1.75 10.97
N LYS A 276 1.96 0.97 11.32
CA LYS A 276 1.73 -0.37 10.77
C LYS A 276 1.50 -0.34 9.27
N ALA A 277 0.65 0.58 8.80
CA ALA A 277 0.40 0.77 7.37
C ALA A 277 1.68 1.20 6.63
N ALA A 278 2.39 2.19 7.15
CA ALA A 278 3.62 2.71 6.54
C ALA A 278 4.76 1.67 6.50
N ALA A 279 4.97 0.93 7.59
CA ALA A 279 5.96 -0.15 7.65
C ALA A 279 5.68 -1.28 6.65
N SER A 280 4.40 -1.46 6.28
CA SER A 280 3.97 -2.41 5.26
C SER A 280 4.05 -1.86 3.83
N GLY A 281 4.59 -0.65 3.65
CA GLY A 281 4.79 -0.01 2.35
C GLY A 281 3.63 0.85 1.87
N HIS A 282 2.63 1.14 2.70
CA HIS A 282 1.52 2.02 2.32
C HIS A 282 2.03 3.46 2.12
N VAL A 283 2.03 3.91 0.87
CA VAL A 283 2.67 5.16 0.41
C VAL A 283 2.14 6.39 1.13
N LYS A 284 0.81 6.58 1.14
CA LYS A 284 0.18 7.75 1.79
C LYS A 284 0.35 7.76 3.31
N ALA A 285 0.33 6.60 3.96
CA ALA A 285 0.57 6.49 5.40
C ALA A 285 2.00 6.92 5.77
N ALA A 286 3.00 6.45 5.00
CA ALA A 286 4.39 6.85 5.20
C ALA A 286 4.60 8.35 4.96
N TYR A 287 3.93 8.94 3.96
CA TYR A 287 3.92 10.38 3.76
C TYR A 287 3.33 11.13 4.97
N LEU A 288 2.17 10.70 5.47
CA LEU A 288 1.52 11.35 6.62
C LEU A 288 2.36 11.26 7.89
N LEU A 289 3.05 10.13 8.13
CA LEU A 289 4.02 10.03 9.23
C LEU A 289 5.21 10.95 9.03
N GLY A 290 5.75 11.02 7.80
CA GLY A 290 6.84 11.94 7.46
C GLY A 290 6.47 13.39 7.76
N LYS A 291 5.27 13.80 7.32
CA LYS A 291 4.68 15.12 7.58
C LYS A 291 4.51 15.36 9.08
N TRP A 292 3.91 14.41 9.78
CA TRP A 292 3.68 14.52 11.21
C TRP A 292 4.99 14.65 12.01
N TYR A 293 6.02 13.86 11.72
CA TYR A 293 7.32 14.02 12.38
C TYR A 293 8.00 15.35 12.05
N ALA A 294 7.73 15.92 10.87
CA ALA A 294 8.26 17.24 10.48
C ALA A 294 7.55 18.41 11.17
N GLU A 295 6.25 18.26 11.47
CA GLU A 295 5.37 19.35 11.91
C GLU A 295 4.95 19.26 13.39
N SER A 296 5.23 18.16 14.09
CA SER A 296 4.77 17.94 15.47
C SER A 296 5.77 18.38 16.55
N GLY A 297 5.23 18.94 17.64
CA GLY A 297 5.97 19.42 18.81
C GLY A 297 6.04 18.37 19.92
N TRP A 298 6.48 18.75 21.13
CA TRP A 298 6.36 17.89 22.31
C TRP A 298 5.27 18.37 23.27
N PRO A 299 4.43 17.46 23.82
CA PRO A 299 4.23 16.07 23.39
C PRO A 299 3.47 16.02 22.05
N TYR A 300 3.67 14.97 21.27
CA TYR A 300 3.02 14.77 19.96
C TYR A 300 1.95 13.67 19.98
N VAL A 301 1.74 13.07 21.15
CA VAL A 301 0.65 12.13 21.41
C VAL A 301 -0.21 12.78 22.49
N GLU A 302 -1.50 12.90 22.22
CA GLU A 302 -2.45 13.67 23.03
C GLU A 302 -3.30 12.82 23.99
N ASP A 303 -3.26 11.50 23.86
CA ASP A 303 -3.90 10.58 24.81
C ASP A 303 -2.98 10.20 25.96
N GLU A 304 -3.59 10.08 27.13
CA GLU A 304 -2.88 9.64 28.33
C GLU A 304 -2.49 8.17 28.20
N PRO A 305 -1.21 7.81 28.45
CA PRO A 305 -0.79 6.43 28.49
C PRO A 305 -1.62 5.63 29.50
N PRO A 306 -2.10 4.42 29.14
CA PRO A 306 -2.90 3.61 30.06
C PRO A 306 -2.07 3.26 31.32
N PRO A 307 -2.70 3.02 32.49
CA PRO A 307 -1.98 2.83 33.75
C PRO A 307 -0.87 1.77 33.69
N GLY A 308 -1.08 0.66 32.97
CA GLY A 308 -0.08 -0.40 32.77
C GLY A 308 1.08 -0.07 31.81
N ALA A 309 1.03 1.08 31.12
CA ALA A 309 2.14 1.64 30.34
C ALA A 309 2.99 2.65 31.12
N LYS A 310 2.49 3.13 32.27
CA LYS A 310 3.21 4.09 33.10
C LYS A 310 4.31 3.37 33.91
N PRO A 311 5.49 3.98 34.12
CA PRO A 311 5.86 5.33 33.68
C PRO A 311 6.23 5.38 32.20
N SER A 312 5.82 6.46 31.52
CA SER A 312 6.22 6.77 30.15
C SER A 312 6.62 8.24 30.01
N PRO A 313 7.35 8.60 28.92
CA PRO A 313 7.66 10.00 28.64
C PRO A 313 6.43 10.88 28.39
N PHE A 314 5.29 10.29 28.02
CA PHE A 314 4.05 10.99 27.66
C PHE A 314 3.07 11.12 28.82
N ASP A 315 3.45 10.68 30.03
CA ASP A 315 2.55 10.73 31.19
C ASP A 315 2.17 12.19 31.50
N THR A 316 0.88 12.49 31.45
CA THR A 316 0.39 13.83 31.76
C THR A 316 0.21 14.01 33.27
N TYR A 317 -0.03 12.92 34.02
CA TYR A 317 -0.11 12.87 35.48
C TYR A 317 0.37 11.51 36.06
N PRO A 318 0.79 11.44 37.34
CA PRO A 318 1.23 10.20 37.97
C PRO A 318 0.13 9.12 37.96
N ALA A 319 0.54 7.84 37.91
CA ALA A 319 -0.40 6.74 38.10
C ALA A 319 -1.04 6.83 39.49
N THR A 320 -2.35 6.59 39.58
CA THR A 320 -3.03 6.43 40.87
C THR A 320 -2.49 5.17 41.55
N ASP A 321 -2.11 5.28 42.83
CA ASP A 321 -1.47 4.20 43.62
C ASP A 321 -2.36 2.96 43.84
N THR A 322 -3.57 2.92 43.28
CA THR A 322 -4.60 1.90 43.52
C THR A 322 -4.34 0.54 42.84
N GLY A 323 -3.13 0.27 42.39
CA GLY A 323 -2.81 -0.96 41.65
C GLY A 323 -1.36 -1.43 41.70
N ARG A 324 -0.56 -1.01 42.70
CA ARG A 324 0.67 -1.75 43.04
C ARG A 324 0.27 -3.08 43.68
N GLY A 325 -0.19 -4.02 42.87
CA GLY A 325 0.02 -5.43 43.17
C GLY A 325 1.54 -5.62 43.27
N GLU A 326 2.00 -6.04 44.43
CA GLU A 326 3.37 -6.47 44.69
C GLU A 326 3.78 -7.46 43.60
N GLY A 327 4.55 -6.98 42.62
CA GLY A 327 4.75 -7.67 41.37
C GLY A 327 5.89 -7.05 40.58
N ASP A 328 7.07 -7.17 41.16
CA ASP A 328 8.37 -7.17 40.49
C ASP A 328 8.84 -5.87 39.84
N GLY A 329 9.57 -5.09 40.63
CA GLY A 329 10.57 -4.17 40.12
C GLY A 329 11.75 -4.95 39.56
N SER A 330 11.67 -5.37 38.30
CA SER A 330 12.85 -5.82 37.55
C SER A 330 13.09 -4.89 36.37
N HIS A 331 14.17 -4.12 36.50
CA HIS A 331 14.91 -3.58 35.36
C HIS A 331 15.13 -4.66 34.30
N GLN A 332 15.07 -4.24 33.03
CA GLN A 332 15.68 -4.92 31.88
C GLN A 332 15.20 -6.34 31.57
N ASP A 333 14.39 -6.45 30.51
CA ASP A 333 14.69 -7.48 29.51
C ASP A 333 14.19 -7.05 28.12
N MET A 334 15.06 -6.36 27.36
CA MET A 334 14.84 -6.00 25.96
C MET A 334 14.96 -7.21 25.00
N ASN A 335 14.87 -8.45 25.48
CA ASN A 335 15.12 -9.62 24.64
C ASN A 335 14.26 -10.86 24.96
N SER A 336 12.98 -10.66 25.24
CA SER A 336 12.02 -11.76 25.39
C SER A 336 11.29 -12.04 24.07
N LYS A 337 11.90 -12.91 23.23
CA LYS A 337 11.18 -13.71 22.24
C LYS A 337 10.31 -14.73 23.00
N GLY A 338 9.16 -14.31 23.51
CA GLY A 338 8.27 -15.19 24.27
C GLY A 338 7.02 -14.46 24.76
N GLY A 339 5.93 -14.61 24.02
CA GLY A 339 4.71 -13.82 24.16
C GLY A 339 3.99 -13.92 25.51
N ARG A 340 3.73 -12.75 26.08
CA ARG A 340 2.38 -12.39 26.53
C ARG A 340 1.90 -11.30 25.60
N ALA A 341 0.79 -11.53 24.89
CA ALA A 341 0.11 -10.49 24.14
C ALA A 341 -0.37 -9.42 25.13
N GLY A 342 0.46 -8.41 25.39
CA GLY A 342 -0.06 -7.16 25.94
C GLY A 342 -1.15 -6.67 25.00
N LYS A 343 -2.25 -6.10 25.54
CA LYS A 343 -3.26 -5.45 24.70
C LYS A 343 -2.55 -4.58 23.66
N GLU A 344 -2.97 -4.64 22.41
CA GLU A 344 -2.35 -3.94 21.29
C GLU A 344 -2.12 -2.45 21.61
N GLU A 345 -3.01 -1.86 22.42
CA GLU A 345 -2.93 -0.51 23.02
C GLU A 345 -1.57 -0.19 23.70
N TYR A 346 -0.90 -1.16 24.33
CA TYR A 346 0.39 -0.94 25.00
C TYR A 346 1.58 -0.98 24.05
N THR A 347 1.41 -1.56 22.86
CA THR A 347 2.56 -1.83 21.97
C THR A 347 3.19 -0.55 21.47
N ILE A 348 2.42 0.51 21.23
CA ILE A 348 3.00 1.75 20.72
C ILE A 348 3.89 2.45 21.74
N PHE A 349 3.48 2.53 23.01
CA PHE A 349 4.30 3.09 24.09
C PHE A 349 5.59 2.29 24.34
N ARG A 350 5.66 1.04 23.86
CA ARG A 350 6.82 0.15 23.99
C ARG A 350 7.66 0.00 22.71
N SER A 351 7.10 0.28 21.53
CA SER A 351 7.72 -0.04 20.24
C SER A 351 7.88 1.14 19.29
N ALA A 352 7.20 2.26 19.52
CA ALA A 352 7.39 3.43 18.67
C ALA A 352 8.75 4.09 18.95
N ILE A 353 9.39 4.52 17.86
CA ILE A 353 10.58 5.36 17.95
C ILE A 353 10.11 6.72 18.43
N PHE A 354 10.54 7.10 19.63
CA PHE A 354 10.23 8.41 20.20
C PHE A 354 11.45 9.33 20.12
N PRO A 355 11.71 10.00 18.98
CA PRO A 355 12.82 10.92 18.87
C PRO A 355 12.63 12.09 19.84
N SER A 356 13.57 12.23 20.78
CA SER A 356 13.55 13.24 21.84
C SER A 356 14.11 14.61 21.41
N THR A 357 14.65 14.71 20.20
CA THR A 357 15.26 15.94 19.67
C THR A 357 14.64 16.35 18.33
N PRO A 358 14.60 17.65 18.00
CA PRO A 358 14.15 18.11 16.68
C PRO A 358 14.91 17.44 15.54
N GLN A 359 16.23 17.25 15.70
CA GLN A 359 17.05 16.56 14.71
C GLN A 359 16.67 15.08 14.55
N GLY A 360 16.38 14.39 15.66
CA GLY A 360 15.90 13.02 15.62
C GLY A 360 14.59 12.89 14.86
N ARG A 361 13.66 13.82 15.08
CA ARG A 361 12.37 13.88 14.38
C ARG A 361 12.54 14.16 12.90
N TRP A 362 13.33 15.17 12.54
CA TRP A 362 13.67 15.47 11.16
C TRP A 362 14.22 14.23 10.45
N THR A 363 15.14 13.51 11.11
CA THR A 363 15.76 12.29 10.57
C THR A 363 14.73 11.17 10.36
N VAL A 364 13.83 10.96 11.32
CA VAL A 364 12.76 9.95 11.21
C VAL A 364 11.74 10.36 10.14
N GLY A 365 11.38 11.64 10.05
CA GLY A 365 10.50 12.18 9.02
C GLY A 365 11.06 11.93 7.62
N MET A 366 12.33 12.28 7.37
CA MET A 366 13.00 12.00 6.10
C MET A 366 13.06 10.50 5.76
N LYS A 367 13.31 9.63 6.76
CA LYS A 367 13.28 8.17 6.54
C LYS A 367 11.90 7.66 6.13
N TRP A 368 10.83 8.21 6.70
CA TRP A 368 9.47 7.86 6.27
C TRP A 368 9.17 8.35 4.86
N LEU A 369 9.70 9.53 4.47
CA LEU A 369 9.55 10.07 3.12
C LEU A 369 10.30 9.27 2.04
N ASP A 370 11.31 8.48 2.38
CA ASP A 370 11.98 7.60 1.42
C ASP A 370 11.01 6.61 0.75
N VAL A 371 10.02 6.10 1.49
CA VAL A 371 9.02 5.17 0.95
C VAL A 371 8.20 5.83 -0.16
N PRO A 372 7.42 6.91 0.08
CA PRO A 372 6.63 7.55 -0.96
C PRO A 372 7.47 8.11 -2.11
N VAL A 373 8.70 8.59 -1.85
CA VAL A 373 9.63 9.02 -2.91
C VAL A 373 9.98 7.86 -3.86
N ARG A 374 10.24 6.65 -3.34
CA ARG A 374 10.54 5.46 -4.18
C ARG A 374 9.36 5.06 -5.07
N TYR A 375 8.14 5.28 -4.61
CA TYR A 375 6.91 4.98 -5.35
C TYR A 375 6.35 6.17 -6.14
N THR A 376 7.16 7.22 -6.36
CA THR A 376 6.78 8.38 -7.19
C THR A 376 5.51 9.11 -6.69
N TYR A 377 5.38 9.26 -5.36
CA TYR A 377 4.35 10.10 -4.77
C TYR A 377 4.82 11.56 -4.71
N ALA A 378 4.26 12.41 -5.57
CA ALA A 378 4.76 13.77 -5.79
C ALA A 378 4.77 14.66 -4.53
N PRO A 379 3.73 14.65 -3.66
CA PRO A 379 3.73 15.47 -2.44
C PRO A 379 4.92 15.19 -1.50
N ALA A 380 5.45 13.97 -1.48
CA ALA A 380 6.61 13.65 -0.66
C ALA A 380 7.89 14.35 -1.12
N HIS A 381 8.04 14.62 -2.43
CA HIS A 381 9.15 15.43 -2.94
C HIS A 381 9.04 16.89 -2.50
N LEU A 382 7.84 17.46 -2.51
CA LEU A 382 7.63 18.84 -2.02
C LEU A 382 7.97 18.96 -0.54
N LEU A 383 7.46 18.04 0.29
CA LEU A 383 7.72 18.04 1.72
C LEU A 383 9.21 17.81 2.03
N ALA A 384 9.86 16.87 1.35
CA ALA A 384 11.31 16.67 1.52
C ALA A 384 12.11 17.92 1.14
N ALA A 385 11.73 18.62 0.06
CA ALA A 385 12.37 19.88 -0.31
C ALA A 385 12.19 20.96 0.78
N LYS A 386 10.98 21.12 1.32
CA LYS A 386 10.70 22.05 2.43
C LYS A 386 11.52 21.73 3.67
N MET A 387 11.61 20.45 4.04
CA MET A 387 12.43 19.99 5.17
C MET A 387 13.93 20.24 4.98
N LEU A 388 14.43 20.18 3.74
CA LEU A 388 15.82 20.46 3.39
C LEU A 388 16.11 21.97 3.28
N LEU A 389 15.09 22.79 3.07
CA LEU A 389 15.17 24.26 3.01
C LEU A 389 14.92 24.95 4.36
N ALA A 390 14.39 24.23 5.35
CA ALA A 390 14.23 24.75 6.70
C ALA A 390 15.61 25.04 7.30
N LYS A 391 15.96 26.32 7.53
CA LYS A 391 17.25 26.73 8.12
C LYS A 391 17.35 26.35 9.60
N THR A 392 16.21 26.29 10.27
CA THR A 392 16.07 25.93 11.67
C THR A 392 15.06 24.79 11.85
N LEU A 393 15.19 24.06 12.94
CA LEU A 393 14.27 23.03 13.40
C LEU A 393 13.55 23.54 14.64
N TRP A 394 12.26 23.20 14.74
CA TRP A 394 11.39 23.69 15.78
C TRP A 394 11.85 23.28 17.19
N GLY A 395 12.18 24.27 18.02
CA GLY A 395 12.71 24.08 19.38
C GLY A 395 11.73 23.38 20.32
N GLU A 396 10.42 23.55 20.12
CA GLU A 396 9.41 22.87 20.94
C GLU A 396 9.29 21.37 20.66
N ALA A 397 9.96 20.86 19.62
CA ALA A 397 10.00 19.44 19.33
C ALA A 397 10.91 18.64 20.29
N TYR A 398 11.69 19.32 21.15
CA TYR A 398 12.47 18.67 22.20
C TYR A 398 11.58 18.02 23.28
N ALA A 399 11.90 16.78 23.62
CA ALA A 399 11.40 16.18 24.84
C ALA A 399 12.09 16.83 26.06
N PRO A 400 11.34 17.23 27.10
CA PRO A 400 11.90 17.68 28.37
C PRO A 400 12.82 16.61 28.96
N GLU A 401 13.94 17.01 29.57
CA GLU A 401 14.87 16.06 30.20
C GLU A 401 14.19 15.21 31.27
N GLU A 402 13.24 15.80 31.99
CA GLU A 402 12.45 15.11 33.00
C GLU A 402 11.58 14.00 32.40
N ALA A 403 11.04 14.19 31.19
CA ALA A 403 10.30 13.16 30.48
C ALA A 403 11.23 12.04 29.99
N ILE A 404 12.42 12.38 29.49
CA ILE A 404 13.42 11.40 29.05
C ILE A 404 13.94 10.57 30.22
N ARG A 405 14.19 11.19 31.38
CA ARG A 405 14.66 10.53 32.61
C ARG A 405 13.54 9.89 33.43
N LEU A 406 12.29 9.99 32.98
CA LEU A 406 11.10 9.54 33.70
C LEU A 406 11.03 10.12 35.14
N ALA A 407 11.50 11.35 35.32
CA ALA A 407 11.49 12.06 36.59
C ALA A 407 10.09 12.57 36.96
N PRO A 408 9.80 12.88 38.25
CA PRO A 408 8.49 13.40 38.69
C PRO A 408 8.08 14.75 38.08
N GLY A 409 9.04 15.52 37.55
CA GLY A 409 8.77 16.80 36.88
C GLY A 409 8.11 16.65 35.50
N ARG A 410 8.14 15.45 34.89
CA ARG A 410 7.59 15.22 33.53
C ARG A 410 6.08 15.50 33.41
N TYR A 411 5.35 15.37 34.50
CA TYR A 411 3.90 15.47 34.52
C TYR A 411 3.46 16.92 34.27
N ARG A 412 2.53 17.11 33.33
CA ARG A 412 1.92 18.40 33.06
C ARG A 412 0.92 18.81 34.15
N PHE A 413 0.25 17.83 34.77
CA PHE A 413 -0.69 18.02 35.87
C PHE A 413 -0.18 17.30 37.13
N ALA A 414 -0.54 17.80 38.31
CA ALA A 414 -0.14 17.15 39.57
C ALA A 414 -0.98 15.88 39.84
N SER A 415 -2.21 15.82 39.34
CA SER A 415 -3.13 14.69 39.46
C SER A 415 -4.08 14.59 38.26
N GLU A 416 -4.82 13.49 38.17
CA GLU A 416 -5.91 13.31 37.19
C GLU A 416 -7.01 14.37 37.39
N GLY A 417 -7.34 14.70 38.64
CA GLY A 417 -8.31 15.77 38.97
C GLY A 417 -7.88 17.14 38.43
N ASP A 418 -6.60 17.49 38.59
CA ASP A 418 -6.05 18.74 38.06
C ASP A 418 -6.09 18.77 36.52
N SER A 419 -5.92 17.62 35.86
CA SER A 419 -6.05 17.51 34.41
C SER A 419 -7.47 17.79 33.94
N LEU A 420 -8.47 17.28 34.64
CA LEU A 420 -9.89 17.51 34.33
C LEU A 420 -10.31 18.96 34.56
N GLU A 421 -9.70 19.61 35.55
CA GLU A 421 -9.97 21.00 35.90
C GLU A 421 -9.06 22.00 35.15
N GLY A 422 -8.16 21.51 34.29
CA GLY A 422 -7.25 22.34 33.49
C GLY A 422 -6.16 23.07 34.29
N ARG A 423 -5.87 22.65 35.53
CA ARG A 423 -4.87 23.27 36.42
C ARG A 423 -3.47 22.77 36.08
N ALA A 424 -2.94 23.22 34.94
CA ALA A 424 -1.59 22.84 34.49
C ALA A 424 -0.49 23.41 35.39
N ARG A 425 0.61 22.66 35.55
CA ARG A 425 1.84 23.18 36.13
C ARG A 425 2.46 24.23 35.21
N GLU A 426 3.07 25.25 35.80
CA GLU A 426 3.81 26.28 35.06
C GLU A 426 4.97 25.63 34.31
N ARG A 427 4.98 25.74 32.97
CA ARG A 427 6.06 25.21 32.13
C ARG A 427 7.15 26.26 31.96
N THR A 428 8.40 25.82 32.00
CA THR A 428 9.56 26.61 31.58
C THR A 428 9.41 27.15 30.15
N GLN A 429 10.04 28.30 29.94
CA GLN A 429 10.03 29.15 28.75
C GLN A 429 10.12 28.39 27.41
N PRO A 430 9.52 28.95 26.33
CA PRO A 430 9.63 28.40 24.98
C PRO A 430 11.11 28.22 24.60
N ARG A 431 11.42 27.07 24.01
CA ARG A 431 12.78 26.78 23.55
C ARG A 431 13.04 27.45 22.22
N GLU A 432 14.21 28.06 22.08
CA GLU A 432 14.67 28.60 20.80
C GLU A 432 14.83 27.50 19.76
N ASP A 433 14.56 27.86 18.51
CA ASP A 433 14.78 26.97 17.37
C ASP A 433 16.28 26.69 17.18
N VAL A 434 16.61 25.45 16.79
CA VAL A 434 18.00 25.03 16.58
C VAL A 434 18.34 25.01 15.11
N PRO A 435 19.59 25.27 14.69
CA PRO A 435 19.99 25.14 13.29
C PRO A 435 19.70 23.74 12.74
N ASN A 436 19.23 23.65 11.50
CA ASN A 436 18.98 22.39 10.82
C ASN A 436 20.27 21.85 10.17
N PRO A 437 20.91 20.80 10.72
CA PRO A 437 22.11 20.22 10.11
C PRO A 437 21.79 19.45 8.80
N GLY A 438 20.51 19.18 8.53
CA GLY A 438 20.03 18.60 7.29
C GLY A 438 19.78 19.62 6.19
N TYR A 439 19.96 20.92 6.45
CA TYR A 439 19.78 21.97 5.45
C TYR A 439 20.70 21.73 4.24
N ASP A 440 20.12 21.60 3.06
CA ASP A 440 20.85 21.27 1.83
C ASP A 440 20.06 21.73 0.60
N GLU A 441 20.42 22.90 0.08
CA GLU A 441 19.80 23.54 -1.09
C GLU A 441 19.90 22.67 -2.34
N ASP A 442 21.05 22.02 -2.57
CA ASP A 442 21.27 21.18 -3.74
C ASP A 442 20.37 19.96 -3.75
N LYS A 443 20.18 19.32 -2.59
CA LYS A 443 19.21 18.22 -2.46
C LYS A 443 17.78 18.72 -2.58
N ALA A 444 17.43 19.84 -1.97
CA ALA A 444 16.10 20.43 -2.09
C ALA A 444 15.74 20.70 -3.55
N LYS A 445 16.67 21.32 -4.29
CA LYS A 445 16.54 21.57 -5.73
C LYS A 445 16.35 20.28 -6.54
N LYS A 446 17.04 19.19 -6.18
CA LYS A 446 16.80 17.87 -6.82
C LYS A 446 15.38 17.36 -6.56
N HIS A 447 14.85 17.49 -5.35
CA HIS A 447 13.46 17.11 -5.06
C HIS A 447 12.44 17.98 -5.81
N LEU A 448 12.64 19.30 -5.88
CA LEU A 448 11.80 20.19 -6.68
C LEU A 448 11.87 19.87 -8.18
N THR A 449 13.04 19.47 -8.68
CA THR A 449 13.21 18.98 -10.06
C THR A 449 12.40 17.71 -10.31
N GLN A 450 12.36 16.78 -9.36
CA GLN A 450 11.53 15.59 -9.47
C GLN A 450 10.03 15.93 -9.47
N LEU A 451 9.61 16.84 -8.59
CA LEU A 451 8.23 17.33 -8.56
C LEU A 451 7.83 18.00 -9.88
N ALA A 452 8.72 18.81 -10.46
CA ALA A 452 8.55 19.41 -11.77
C ALA A 452 8.32 18.35 -12.87
N PHE A 453 9.08 17.25 -12.85
CA PHE A 453 8.86 16.12 -13.76
C PHE A 453 7.50 15.45 -13.54
N ALA A 454 7.04 15.32 -12.29
CA ALA A 454 5.74 14.75 -11.97
C ALA A 454 4.60 15.58 -12.57
N ILE A 455 4.65 16.90 -12.38
CA ILE A 455 3.66 17.86 -12.91
C ILE A 455 3.64 17.80 -14.45
N LYS A 456 4.82 17.82 -15.08
CA LYS A 456 4.95 17.69 -16.55
C LYS A 456 4.40 16.35 -17.05
N ALA A 457 4.66 15.25 -16.34
CA ALA A 457 4.13 13.94 -16.66
C ALA A 457 2.59 13.89 -16.59
N HIS A 458 2.00 14.51 -15.57
CA HIS A 458 0.55 14.63 -15.45
C HIS A 458 -0.05 15.48 -16.59
N LYS A 459 0.52 16.65 -16.87
CA LYS A 459 0.07 17.53 -17.98
C LYS A 459 0.14 16.82 -19.33
N LEU A 460 1.25 16.13 -19.62
CA LEU A 460 1.42 15.37 -20.85
C LEU A 460 0.40 14.24 -20.98
N ARG A 461 0.15 13.49 -19.91
CA ARG A 461 -0.90 12.45 -19.88
C ARG A 461 -2.27 13.07 -20.19
N SER A 462 -2.63 14.15 -19.51
CA SER A 462 -3.90 14.85 -19.74
C SER A 462 -4.05 15.38 -21.17
N GLN A 463 -2.95 15.83 -21.80
CA GLN A 463 -2.94 16.22 -23.21
C GLN A 463 -3.14 15.04 -24.15
N LEU A 464 -2.46 13.91 -23.89
CA LEU A 464 -2.61 12.69 -24.68
C LEU A 464 -4.03 12.15 -24.60
N VAL A 465 -4.61 12.07 -23.39
CA VAL A 465 -6.01 11.69 -23.18
C VAL A 465 -6.94 12.56 -24.03
N ARG A 466 -6.83 13.89 -23.92
CA ARG A 466 -7.64 14.83 -24.72
C ARG A 466 -7.41 14.72 -26.22
N PHE A 467 -6.19 14.46 -26.65
CA PHE A 467 -5.85 14.31 -28.08
C PHE A 467 -6.54 13.07 -28.66
N HIS A 468 -6.53 11.96 -27.92
CA HIS A 468 -7.17 10.73 -28.32
C HIS A 468 -8.70 10.83 -28.31
N GLU A 469 -9.28 11.45 -27.28
CA GLU A 469 -10.71 11.75 -27.21
C GLU A 469 -11.18 12.54 -28.44
N LYS A 470 -10.47 13.62 -28.79
CA LYS A 470 -10.84 14.50 -29.92
C LYS A 470 -10.79 13.81 -31.28
N ARG A 471 -9.92 12.82 -31.45
CA ARG A 471 -9.74 12.15 -32.74
C ARG A 471 -10.65 10.94 -32.92
N GLY A 472 -11.36 10.49 -31.88
CA GLY A 472 -12.13 9.25 -31.92
C GLY A 472 -11.28 8.02 -32.24
N LEU A 473 -9.95 8.14 -32.20
CA LEU A 473 -8.99 7.09 -32.57
C LEU A 473 -8.81 6.06 -31.46
N VAL A 474 -9.16 6.45 -30.24
CA VAL A 474 -9.13 5.56 -29.08
C VAL A 474 -10.41 5.87 -28.32
N PRO A 475 -11.35 4.92 -28.23
CA PRO A 475 -12.42 5.03 -27.26
C PRO A 475 -11.77 5.28 -25.88
N GLU A 476 -12.36 6.13 -25.04
CA GLU A 476 -11.87 6.48 -23.68
C GLU A 476 -11.32 5.25 -22.91
N GLU A 477 -11.95 4.11 -23.20
CA GLU A 477 -11.66 2.70 -23.01
C GLU A 477 -10.21 2.20 -22.98
N CYS A 478 -9.22 2.87 -23.57
CA CYS A 478 -7.84 2.32 -23.67
C CYS A 478 -6.74 3.22 -23.09
N VAL A 479 -6.99 4.50 -22.77
CA VAL A 479 -5.87 5.40 -22.47
C VAL A 479 -5.22 5.14 -21.09
N SER A 480 -5.92 4.55 -20.13
CA SER A 480 -5.31 4.15 -18.84
C SER A 480 -4.50 2.85 -18.96
N GLU A 481 -5.05 1.79 -19.57
CA GLU A 481 -4.38 0.48 -19.72
C GLU A 481 -3.28 0.46 -20.81
N VAL A 482 -3.35 1.32 -21.84
CA VAL A 482 -2.41 1.21 -22.98
C VAL A 482 -1.17 2.08 -22.89
N LEU A 483 -1.11 3.04 -21.96
CA LEU A 483 0.06 3.92 -21.83
C LEU A 483 1.20 3.26 -21.06
N VAL A 484 0.92 2.45 -20.03
CA VAL A 484 1.94 1.79 -19.19
C VAL A 484 1.45 0.44 -18.66
N LEU A 485 2.12 -0.65 -19.04
CA LEU A 485 2.04 -1.93 -18.36
C LEU A 485 2.63 -1.77 -16.94
N GLY A 486 2.06 -2.41 -15.92
CA GLY A 486 2.45 -2.25 -14.50
C GLY A 486 3.92 -2.53 -14.15
N ASP A 487 4.76 -2.98 -15.10
CA ASP A 487 6.21 -3.08 -14.98
C ASP A 487 6.98 -1.83 -15.50
N GLY A 488 6.27 -0.78 -15.93
CA GLY A 488 6.85 0.43 -16.53
C GLY A 488 7.17 0.30 -18.01
N LYS A 489 6.82 -0.82 -18.67
CA LYS A 489 6.90 -0.95 -20.12
C LYS A 489 5.71 -0.27 -20.77
N LEU A 490 5.94 0.32 -21.94
CA LEU A 490 4.86 0.90 -22.71
C LEU A 490 3.94 -0.22 -23.18
N GLY A 491 2.64 0.02 -23.12
CA GLY A 491 1.72 -0.83 -23.85
C GLY A 491 2.01 -0.76 -25.36
N PRO A 492 1.50 -1.72 -26.14
CA PRO A 492 1.56 -1.75 -27.61
C PRO A 492 1.11 -0.43 -28.27
N VAL A 493 0.01 0.16 -27.78
CA VAL A 493 -0.44 1.48 -28.25
C VAL A 493 0.53 2.57 -27.79
N GLY A 494 1.20 2.40 -26.65
CA GLY A 494 2.27 3.30 -26.24
C GLY A 494 3.48 3.30 -27.16
N GLU A 495 3.80 2.19 -27.82
CA GLU A 495 4.80 2.14 -28.89
C GLU A 495 4.29 2.83 -30.17
N GLU A 496 3.02 2.63 -30.54
CA GLU A 496 2.37 3.27 -31.70
C GLU A 496 2.17 4.79 -31.55
N VAL A 497 1.91 5.26 -30.33
CA VAL A 497 1.71 6.69 -30.00
C VAL A 497 3.05 7.40 -29.80
N GLY A 498 4.19 6.69 -29.93
CA GLY A 498 5.51 7.27 -29.79
C GLY A 498 5.86 7.64 -28.35
N LEU A 499 5.27 6.98 -27.34
CA LEU A 499 5.63 7.20 -25.93
C LEU A 499 7.08 6.78 -25.64
N SER A 500 7.71 6.03 -26.55
CA SER A 500 9.15 5.75 -26.53
C SER A 500 9.98 7.04 -26.63
N ALA A 501 9.45 8.09 -27.27
CA ALA A 501 10.05 9.42 -27.34
C ALA A 501 9.90 10.22 -26.04
N ILE A 502 9.03 9.79 -25.11
CA ILE A 502 8.87 10.45 -23.81
C ILE A 502 10.07 10.08 -22.94
N PRO A 503 10.79 11.06 -22.38
CA PRO A 503 11.98 10.78 -21.60
C PRO A 503 11.72 9.87 -20.38
N PRO A 504 12.67 8.99 -20.01
CA PRO A 504 12.50 8.05 -18.89
C PRO A 504 12.14 8.70 -17.55
N TRP A 505 12.66 9.91 -17.27
CA TRP A 505 12.38 10.65 -16.03
C TRP A 505 10.94 11.20 -15.94
N ILE A 506 10.25 11.33 -17.07
CA ILE A 506 8.82 11.65 -17.12
C ILE A 506 8.00 10.36 -17.02
N ARG A 507 8.37 9.35 -17.83
CA ARG A 507 7.64 8.06 -17.92
C ARG A 507 7.51 7.33 -16.59
N LYS A 508 8.53 7.40 -15.72
CA LYS A 508 8.50 6.73 -14.42
C LYS A 508 7.32 7.13 -13.54
N TRP A 509 6.77 8.34 -13.69
CA TRP A 509 5.63 8.85 -12.93
C TRP A 509 4.30 8.22 -13.32
N TRP A 510 4.29 7.40 -14.38
CA TRP A 510 3.13 6.64 -14.81
C TRP A 510 3.20 5.18 -14.39
N ARG A 511 4.30 4.74 -13.75
CA ARG A 511 4.53 3.35 -13.37
C ARG A 511 3.54 2.82 -12.34
N PHE A 512 3.21 3.64 -11.35
CA PHE A 512 2.35 3.27 -10.23
C PHE A 512 1.04 4.05 -10.33
N GLU A 513 0.07 3.51 -11.06
CA GLU A 513 -1.22 4.17 -11.30
C GLU A 513 -1.96 4.48 -9.99
N ASP A 514 -2.08 3.49 -9.09
CA ASP A 514 -2.77 3.68 -7.81
C ASP A 514 -2.13 4.80 -6.97
N VAL A 515 -0.80 4.92 -6.99
CA VAL A 515 -0.08 5.98 -6.27
C VAL A 515 -0.29 7.33 -6.94
N ARG A 516 -0.34 7.37 -8.27
CA ARG A 516 -0.61 8.58 -9.06
C ARG A 516 -2.00 9.13 -8.73
N GLU A 517 -3.02 8.27 -8.80
CA GLU A 517 -4.42 8.62 -8.49
C GLU A 517 -4.56 9.29 -7.11
N MET A 518 -3.73 8.92 -6.13
CA MET A 518 -3.76 9.51 -4.78
C MET A 518 -3.44 11.01 -4.71
N TRP A 519 -2.76 11.60 -5.71
CA TRP A 519 -2.34 13.01 -5.71
C TRP A 519 -2.71 13.79 -6.99
N GLU A 520 -3.35 13.17 -7.98
CA GLU A 520 -3.75 13.86 -9.23
C GLU A 520 -4.69 15.06 -8.98
N GLY A 521 -5.52 15.00 -7.93
CA GLY A 521 -6.38 16.11 -7.53
C GLY A 521 -5.65 17.32 -6.95
N GLU A 522 -4.41 17.13 -6.47
CA GLU A 522 -3.61 18.14 -5.76
C GLU A 522 -2.58 18.84 -6.68
N VAL A 523 -2.50 18.46 -7.96
CA VAL A 523 -1.45 18.90 -8.90
C VAL A 523 -1.35 20.42 -8.99
N GLY A 524 -2.48 21.13 -9.01
CA GLY A 524 -2.50 22.59 -9.12
C GLY A 524 -1.93 23.31 -7.88
N GLU A 525 -2.09 22.73 -6.69
CA GLU A 525 -1.51 23.26 -5.45
C GLU A 525 -0.02 22.95 -5.38
N LEU A 526 0.36 21.70 -5.71
CA LEU A 526 1.75 21.28 -5.80
C LEU A 526 2.56 22.13 -6.77
N GLU A 527 2.01 22.45 -7.95
CA GLU A 527 2.63 23.31 -8.94
C GLU A 527 2.84 24.73 -8.40
N ARG A 528 1.80 25.30 -7.78
CA ARG A 528 1.86 26.65 -7.21
C ARG A 528 2.93 26.77 -6.12
N GLU A 529 2.96 25.81 -5.19
CA GLU A 529 3.93 25.81 -4.10
C GLU A 529 5.35 25.54 -4.59
N ALA A 530 5.53 24.67 -5.58
CA ALA A 530 6.83 24.43 -6.19
C ALA A 530 7.37 25.69 -6.89
N ILE A 531 6.52 26.40 -7.65
CA ILE A 531 6.89 27.67 -8.30
C ILE A 531 7.27 28.69 -7.24
N ALA A 532 6.48 28.86 -6.18
CA ALA A 532 6.78 29.81 -5.12
C ALA A 532 8.17 29.58 -4.50
N LEU A 533 8.51 28.33 -4.19
CA LEU A 533 9.84 27.97 -3.67
C LEU A 533 10.96 28.22 -4.70
N LEU A 534 10.73 27.89 -5.97
CA LEU A 534 11.74 28.12 -7.01
C LEU A 534 11.97 29.61 -7.30
N GLU A 535 10.92 30.44 -7.22
CA GLU A 535 11.00 31.89 -7.35
C GLU A 535 11.69 32.54 -6.15
N GLU A 536 11.32 32.16 -4.93
CA GLU A 536 11.90 32.66 -3.68
C GLU A 536 13.43 32.49 -3.67
N TYR A 537 13.93 31.35 -4.14
CA TYR A 537 15.36 31.03 -4.16
C TYR A 537 16.04 31.40 -5.49
N GLY A 538 15.31 31.92 -6.48
CA GLY A 538 15.86 32.27 -7.80
C GLY A 538 16.43 31.07 -8.57
N TRP A 539 15.87 29.87 -8.38
CA TRP A 539 16.41 28.64 -8.94
C TRP A 539 15.88 28.31 -10.33
N GLU A 540 16.80 28.09 -11.27
CA GLU A 540 16.49 27.44 -12.54
C GLU A 540 16.49 25.93 -12.41
N VAL A 541 15.45 25.29 -12.96
CA VAL A 541 15.34 23.82 -13.04
C VAL A 541 15.53 23.40 -14.48
N ARG A 542 16.45 22.45 -14.70
CA ARG A 542 16.73 21.83 -15.99
C ARG A 542 16.50 20.33 -15.91
N ASP A 543 16.13 19.72 -17.02
CA ASP A 543 16.02 18.28 -17.13
C ASP A 543 17.38 17.60 -17.30
N GLY A 544 17.37 16.26 -17.40
CA GLY A 544 18.59 15.46 -17.55
C GLY A 544 19.37 15.75 -18.84
N ASP A 545 18.74 16.33 -19.85
CA ASP A 545 19.34 16.71 -21.13
C ASP A 545 19.76 18.19 -21.17
N GLY A 546 19.58 18.91 -20.06
CA GLY A 546 19.86 20.35 -19.97
C GLY A 546 18.75 21.25 -20.49
N GLY A 547 17.60 20.68 -20.89
CA GLY A 547 16.39 21.39 -21.30
C GLY A 547 15.79 22.17 -20.13
N LEU A 548 15.37 23.41 -20.38
CA LEU A 548 14.81 24.28 -19.35
C LEU A 548 13.40 23.80 -18.96
N VAL A 549 13.20 23.52 -17.68
CA VAL A 549 11.90 23.08 -17.10
C VAL A 549 11.23 24.22 -16.35
N PHE A 550 12.02 25.05 -15.68
CA PHE A 550 11.54 26.24 -14.98
C PHE A 550 12.62 27.31 -14.91
N ARG A 551 12.21 28.57 -15.02
CA ARG A 551 13.06 29.75 -14.82
C ARG A 551 12.27 30.83 -14.08
N PRO A 552 12.81 31.39 -12.99
CA PRO A 552 12.15 32.48 -12.26
C PRO A 552 11.80 33.66 -13.17
N GLY A 553 10.64 34.27 -12.96
CA GLY A 553 10.17 35.42 -13.73
C GLY A 553 9.67 35.12 -15.15
N ILE A 554 9.73 33.86 -15.60
CA ILE A 554 9.08 33.42 -16.85
C ILE A 554 7.78 32.72 -16.49
N SER A 555 6.65 33.38 -16.78
CA SER A 555 5.33 32.99 -16.28
C SER A 555 4.83 31.62 -16.76
N ARG A 556 5.50 30.94 -17.70
CA ARG A 556 5.14 29.58 -18.15
C ARG A 556 6.31 28.79 -18.72
N ILE A 557 6.65 27.67 -18.07
CA ILE A 557 7.45 26.58 -18.68
C ILE A 557 6.82 25.18 -18.38
N PHE A 558 5.93 25.06 -17.39
CA PHE A 558 5.29 23.79 -17.00
C PHE A 558 4.14 23.33 -17.91
#